data_AF-A0A444R2A2-F1
#
_entry.id   AF-A0A444R2A2-F1
#
_cell.length_a   1.000
_cell.length_b   1.000
_cell.length_c   1.000
_cell.angle_alpha   90.00
_cell.angle_beta   90.00
_cell.angle_gamma   90.00
#
_symmetry.space_group_name_H-M   'P 1'
#
loop_
_entity.id
_entity.type
_entity.pdbx_description
1 polymer ?
#
loop_
_entity_poly.entity_id
_entity_poly.type
_entity_poly.pdbx_seq_one_letter_code
_entity_poly.pdbx_strand_id
1 'polypeptide(L)'
;GPWSLTRDIALDYRNKEQKISIGPHCWLNPNAELCVPQTIDAGAEGRAVVNLNRFDLAMLKPFMPETTQASGIFTGKADVAWDTTKEGLPQGSITLSGRNVQVTQTVNDAALPVAFQTLNLTAELRNNRAELGWTIRLTNNGQFDGQVQVTDPQGRRNLGGNVNIRNFNLAMINPIFNRGEKAAGMVSANLRLGGDVQSPQLFGQLQVTGVDIDGNFMPFDMQPSQLAVNFNGMRSTLAGTVRTQQGEIYLNGDADWSQIENWRARVTAKGSKVRITVPPMVRMDVSPDVVFEATPNLFTL
;
A
#
# COMPACT_ATOMS: atom_id res chain seq x y z
N GLY A 1 -2.77 26.19 -9.21
CA GLY A 1 -2.27 27.23 -10.14
C GLY A 1 -3.07 27.17 -11.44
N PRO A 2 -3.09 28.25 -12.24
CA PRO A 2 -3.79 28.25 -13.52
C PRO A 2 -3.13 27.28 -14.50
N TRP A 3 -3.92 26.72 -15.40
CA TRP A 3 -3.45 25.92 -16.52
C TRP A 3 -3.44 26.79 -17.78
N SER A 4 -2.44 26.61 -18.63
CA SER A 4 -2.34 27.26 -19.93
C SER A 4 -2.05 26.25 -21.03
N LEU A 5 -2.34 26.62 -22.27
CA LEU A 5 -2.02 25.80 -23.44
C LEU A 5 -0.72 26.27 -24.07
N THR A 6 0.08 25.33 -24.57
CA THR A 6 1.29 25.67 -25.34
C THR A 6 0.98 26.27 -26.72
N ARG A 7 -0.20 25.95 -27.25
CA ARG A 7 -0.71 26.38 -28.55
C ARG A 7 -2.23 26.26 -28.56
N ASP A 8 -2.89 26.96 -29.48
CA ASP A 8 -4.32 26.79 -29.71
C ASP A 8 -4.65 25.34 -30.11
N ILE A 9 -5.74 24.81 -29.55
CA ILE A 9 -6.21 23.46 -29.85
C ILE A 9 -7.09 23.53 -31.09
N ALA A 10 -6.73 22.79 -32.14
CA ALA A 10 -7.61 22.57 -33.27
C ALA A 10 -8.76 21.65 -32.86
N LEU A 11 -9.99 22.13 -32.97
CA LEU A 11 -11.21 21.37 -32.71
C LEU A 11 -12.03 21.28 -34.01
N ASP A 12 -12.33 20.07 -34.45
CA ASP A 12 -13.23 19.82 -35.59
C ASP A 12 -14.41 18.96 -35.15
N TYR A 13 -15.62 19.52 -35.21
CA TYR A 13 -16.84 18.83 -34.80
C TYR A 13 -17.65 18.37 -36.01
N ARG A 14 -17.73 17.05 -36.18
CA ARG A 14 -18.47 16.38 -37.25
C ARG A 14 -19.83 15.93 -36.72
N ASN A 15 -20.81 16.84 -36.73
CA ASN A 15 -22.16 16.60 -36.20
C ASN A 15 -22.84 15.35 -36.79
N LYS A 16 -22.71 15.10 -38.11
CA LYS A 16 -23.32 13.91 -38.74
C LYS A 16 -22.78 12.59 -38.18
N GLU A 17 -21.51 12.57 -37.78
CA GLU A 17 -20.84 11.39 -37.22
C GLU A 17 -20.91 11.37 -35.69
N GLN A 18 -21.42 12.44 -35.05
CA GLN A 18 -21.33 12.67 -33.61
C GLN A 18 -19.90 12.49 -33.07
N LYS A 19 -18.90 12.98 -33.84
CA LYS A 19 -17.47 12.88 -33.54
C LYS A 19 -16.86 14.28 -33.37
N ILE A 20 -15.95 14.42 -32.42
CA ILE A 20 -15.07 15.58 -32.28
C ILE A 20 -13.62 15.14 -32.44
N SER A 21 -12.89 15.83 -33.31
CA SER A 21 -11.44 15.69 -33.45
C SER A 21 -10.75 16.77 -32.64
N ILE A 22 -9.87 16.37 -31.73
CA ILE A 22 -9.10 17.24 -30.85
C ILE A 22 -7.64 17.10 -31.25
N GLY A 23 -7.07 18.15 -31.84
CA GLY A 23 -5.69 18.15 -32.31
C GLY A 23 -4.66 18.00 -31.17
N PRO A 24 -3.41 17.63 -31.49
CA PRO A 24 -2.35 17.49 -30.50
C PRO A 24 -2.10 18.80 -29.72
N HIS A 25 -1.97 18.71 -28.41
CA HIS A 25 -1.80 19.87 -27.54
C HIS A 25 -1.11 19.51 -26.23
N CYS A 26 -0.61 20.51 -25.51
CA CYS A 26 -0.10 20.33 -24.15
C CYS A 26 -0.67 21.40 -23.21
N TRP A 27 -1.01 20.94 -22.02
CA TRP A 27 -1.42 21.74 -20.87
C TRP A 27 -0.22 21.95 -19.95
N LEU A 28 0.05 23.21 -19.64
CA LEU A 28 1.12 23.64 -18.76
C LEU A 28 0.57 24.20 -17.45
N ASN A 29 1.26 23.85 -16.39
CA ASN A 29 1.14 24.40 -15.06
C ASN A 29 2.58 24.55 -14.51
N PRO A 30 2.87 25.52 -13.62
CA PRO A 30 4.19 25.60 -13.01
C PRO A 30 4.69 24.28 -12.38
N ASN A 31 3.77 23.44 -11.92
CA ASN A 31 4.06 22.15 -11.29
C ASN A 31 3.69 20.94 -12.15
N ALA A 32 3.17 21.10 -13.37
CA ALA A 32 2.77 19.95 -14.20
C ALA A 32 2.79 20.24 -15.71
N GLU A 33 3.06 19.20 -16.51
CA GLU A 33 2.94 19.20 -17.96
C GLU A 33 2.22 17.92 -18.41
N LEU A 34 1.10 18.10 -19.11
CA LEU A 34 0.28 17.04 -19.65
C LEU A 34 0.13 17.25 -21.17
N CYS A 35 0.53 16.27 -21.96
CA CYS A 35 0.50 16.36 -23.41
C CYS A 35 -0.38 15.28 -24.03
N VAL A 36 -1.13 15.67 -25.05
CA VAL A 36 -1.85 14.79 -25.96
C VAL A 36 -1.09 14.82 -27.29
N PRO A 37 -0.21 13.84 -27.57
CA PRO A 37 0.71 13.90 -28.70
C PRO A 37 0.06 13.59 -30.06
N GLN A 38 -1.15 13.02 -30.06
CA GLN A 38 -1.86 12.57 -31.26
C GLN A 38 -3.27 13.14 -31.26
N THR A 39 -3.86 13.34 -32.43
CA THR A 39 -5.26 13.75 -32.55
C THR A 39 -6.17 12.71 -31.89
N ILE A 40 -7.07 13.16 -31.03
CA ILE A 40 -8.11 12.32 -30.45
C ILE A 40 -9.36 12.48 -31.31
N ASP A 41 -9.79 11.40 -31.95
CA ASP A 41 -11.13 11.32 -32.53
C ASP A 41 -12.06 10.70 -31.49
N ALA A 42 -12.87 11.53 -30.84
CA ALA A 42 -13.79 11.13 -29.79
C ALA A 42 -15.23 11.07 -30.30
N GLY A 43 -15.81 9.88 -30.32
CA GLY A 43 -17.25 9.63 -30.49
C GLY A 43 -17.66 8.41 -29.68
N ALA A 44 -18.60 7.60 -30.22
CA ALA A 44 -18.95 6.31 -29.62
C ALA A 44 -17.72 5.38 -29.50
N GLU A 45 -16.83 5.43 -30.49
CA GLU A 45 -15.49 4.85 -30.43
C GLU A 45 -14.43 5.96 -30.37
N GLY A 46 -13.27 5.64 -29.82
CA GLY A 46 -12.14 6.56 -29.82
C GLY A 46 -10.91 5.98 -29.14
N ARG A 47 -9.80 6.71 -29.26
CA ARG A 47 -8.53 6.41 -28.58
C ARG A 47 -7.87 7.70 -28.16
N ALA A 48 -7.35 7.74 -26.95
CA ALA A 48 -6.59 8.84 -26.40
C ALA A 48 -5.25 8.32 -25.88
N VAL A 49 -4.17 8.95 -26.35
CA VAL A 49 -2.85 8.80 -25.75
C VAL A 49 -2.55 10.09 -25.00
N VAL A 50 -2.17 9.97 -23.74
CA VAL A 50 -1.86 11.11 -22.87
C VAL A 50 -0.53 10.84 -22.18
N ASN A 51 0.39 11.79 -22.29
CA ASN A 51 1.68 11.76 -21.62
C ASN A 51 1.67 12.76 -20.47
N LEU A 52 1.93 12.27 -19.26
CA LEU A 52 2.26 13.10 -18.11
C LEU A 52 3.77 13.28 -18.09
N ASN A 53 4.26 14.34 -18.72
CA ASN A 53 5.69 14.57 -18.85
C ASN A 53 6.31 15.02 -17.52
N ARG A 54 5.54 15.75 -16.72
CA ARG A 54 5.94 16.20 -15.38
C ARG A 54 4.72 16.36 -14.49
N PHE A 55 4.81 15.87 -13.27
CA PHE A 55 3.89 16.18 -12.19
C PHE A 55 4.67 16.30 -10.89
N ASP A 56 4.84 17.54 -10.43
CA ASP A 56 5.52 17.85 -9.18
C ASP A 56 4.56 17.67 -8.00
N LEU A 57 4.96 16.89 -7.00
CA LEU A 57 4.13 16.63 -5.82
C LEU A 57 3.80 17.89 -5.02
N ALA A 58 4.52 19.00 -5.24
CA ALA A 58 4.12 20.32 -4.72
C ALA A 58 2.67 20.70 -5.11
N MET A 59 2.16 20.17 -6.23
CA MET A 59 0.78 20.35 -6.66
C MET A 59 -0.25 19.72 -5.72
N LEU A 60 0.12 18.65 -4.98
CA LEU A 60 -0.76 17.97 -4.05
C LEU A 60 -0.80 18.59 -2.66
N LYS A 61 0.08 19.56 -2.36
CA LYS A 61 0.17 20.20 -1.04
C LYS A 61 -1.19 20.66 -0.46
N PRO A 62 -2.14 21.25 -1.22
CA PRO A 62 -3.43 21.66 -0.67
C PRO A 62 -4.35 20.51 -0.25
N PHE A 63 -4.07 19.29 -0.73
CA PHE A 63 -4.85 18.08 -0.45
C PHE A 63 -4.18 17.18 0.60
N MET A 64 -3.02 17.59 1.11
CA MET A 64 -2.28 16.85 2.12
C MET A 64 -2.60 17.41 3.52
N PRO A 65 -2.66 16.55 4.55
CA PRO A 65 -2.69 17.01 5.94
C PRO A 65 -1.47 17.88 6.25
N GLU A 66 -1.59 18.81 7.20
CA GLU A 66 -0.47 19.69 7.60
C GLU A 66 0.74 18.92 8.13
N THR A 67 0.51 17.74 8.69
CA THR A 67 1.54 16.81 9.17
C THR A 67 2.30 16.09 8.07
N THR A 68 1.89 16.24 6.80
CA THR A 68 2.45 15.46 5.69
C THR A 68 3.05 16.40 4.65
N GLN A 69 4.32 16.21 4.36
CA GLN A 69 5.02 16.92 3.29
C GLN A 69 5.51 15.91 2.26
N ALA A 70 5.29 16.20 0.98
CA ALA A 70 5.77 15.36 -0.10
C ALA A 70 6.49 16.19 -1.15
N SER A 71 7.55 15.62 -1.71
CA SER A 71 8.33 16.21 -2.79
C SER A 71 8.74 15.12 -3.78
N GLY A 72 9.05 15.54 -5.01
CA GLY A 72 9.43 14.64 -6.09
C GLY A 72 8.57 14.85 -7.33
N ILE A 73 8.96 14.17 -8.40
CA ILE A 73 8.33 14.31 -9.71
C ILE A 73 7.83 12.96 -10.17
N PHE A 74 6.59 12.94 -10.66
CA PHE A 74 6.01 11.82 -11.37
C PHE A 74 5.96 12.08 -12.87
N THR A 75 6.19 11.03 -13.64
CA THR A 75 5.90 10.98 -15.07
C THR A 75 5.03 9.78 -15.36
N GLY A 76 4.31 9.81 -16.48
CA GLY A 76 3.41 8.72 -16.81
C GLY A 76 2.90 8.77 -18.23
N LYS A 77 2.21 7.71 -18.61
CA LYS A 77 1.56 7.57 -19.91
C LYS A 77 0.25 6.83 -19.74
N ALA A 78 -0.80 7.31 -20.39
CA ALA A 78 -2.06 6.62 -20.54
C ALA A 78 -2.32 6.41 -22.05
N ASP A 79 -2.76 5.21 -22.41
CA ASP A 79 -3.20 4.85 -23.75
C ASP A 79 -4.52 4.10 -23.59
N VAL A 80 -5.63 4.76 -23.92
CA VAL A 80 -6.97 4.26 -23.66
C VAL A 80 -7.76 4.30 -24.95
N ALA A 81 -8.39 3.18 -25.30
CA ALA A 81 -9.33 3.04 -26.38
C ALA A 81 -10.70 2.62 -25.82
N TRP A 82 -11.76 3.21 -26.34
CA TRP A 82 -13.13 2.88 -25.96
C TRP A 82 -13.97 2.65 -27.20
N ASP A 83 -15.04 1.88 -27.02
CA ASP A 83 -16.07 1.61 -28.01
C ASP A 83 -17.38 1.35 -27.25
N THR A 84 -18.23 2.37 -27.15
CA THR A 84 -19.52 2.29 -26.46
C THR A 84 -20.59 1.60 -27.30
N THR A 85 -20.29 1.24 -28.55
CA THR A 85 -21.19 0.45 -29.40
C THR A 85 -21.11 -1.04 -29.11
N LYS A 86 -20.04 -1.47 -28.41
CA LYS A 86 -19.82 -2.84 -27.97
C LYS A 86 -20.01 -2.92 -26.46
N GLU A 87 -20.51 -4.06 -25.99
CA GLU A 87 -20.46 -4.38 -24.57
C GLU A 87 -19.01 -4.58 -24.13
N GLY A 88 -18.69 -4.08 -22.93
CA GLY A 88 -17.38 -4.23 -22.33
C GLY A 88 -16.83 -2.92 -21.79
N LEU A 89 -15.69 -3.02 -21.11
CA LEU A 89 -14.96 -1.86 -20.62
C LEU A 89 -13.98 -1.33 -21.68
N PRO A 90 -13.57 -0.06 -21.58
CA PRO A 90 -12.45 0.48 -22.34
C PRO A 90 -11.20 -0.40 -22.19
N GLN A 91 -10.37 -0.42 -23.23
CA GLN A 91 -9.08 -1.09 -23.19
C GLN A 91 -7.97 -0.08 -23.08
N GLY A 92 -6.91 -0.39 -22.35
CA GLY A 92 -5.81 0.55 -22.26
C GLY A 92 -4.80 0.19 -21.20
N SER A 93 -3.74 1.00 -21.16
CA SER A 93 -2.72 0.91 -20.14
C SER A 93 -2.36 2.28 -19.59
N ILE A 94 -1.98 2.28 -18.33
CA ILE A 94 -1.49 3.43 -17.60
C ILE A 94 -0.17 3.04 -16.95
N THR A 95 0.84 3.88 -17.11
CA THR A 95 2.09 3.77 -16.37
C THR A 95 2.36 5.07 -15.62
N LEU A 96 2.89 4.94 -14.41
CA LEU A 96 3.26 6.07 -13.57
C LEU A 96 4.57 5.72 -12.86
N SER A 97 5.54 6.63 -12.94
CA SER A 97 6.89 6.45 -12.41
C SER A 97 7.31 7.69 -11.63
N GLY A 98 7.68 7.50 -10.37
CA GLY A 98 8.18 8.55 -9.48
C GLY A 98 9.70 8.61 -9.49
N ARG A 99 10.25 9.83 -9.47
CA ARG A 99 11.67 10.11 -9.34
C ARG A 99 11.91 11.07 -8.17
N ASN A 100 12.94 10.76 -7.36
CA ASN A 100 13.33 11.56 -6.19
C ASN A 100 12.14 11.84 -5.27
N VAL A 101 11.27 10.83 -5.09
CA VAL A 101 10.08 10.99 -4.26
C VAL A 101 10.48 10.84 -2.80
N GLN A 102 10.06 11.79 -1.99
CA GLN A 102 10.24 11.79 -0.56
C GLN A 102 8.94 12.24 0.10
N VAL A 103 8.55 11.54 1.16
CA VAL A 103 7.44 11.90 2.03
C VAL A 103 7.99 12.07 3.43
N THR A 104 7.68 13.17 4.09
CA THR A 104 7.98 13.40 5.50
C THR A 104 6.65 13.49 6.23
N GLN A 105 6.45 12.57 7.16
CA GLN A 105 5.28 12.56 8.04
C GLN A 105 5.69 13.01 9.44
N THR A 106 5.03 14.02 10.00
CA THR A 106 5.18 14.40 11.40
C THR A 106 4.26 13.53 12.25
N VAL A 107 4.82 12.88 13.28
CA VAL A 107 4.10 12.09 14.28
C VAL A 107 4.63 12.49 15.65
N ASN A 108 3.77 12.96 16.56
CA ASN A 108 4.17 13.42 17.90
C ASN A 108 5.36 14.42 17.86
N ASP A 109 5.28 15.44 17.00
CA ASP A 109 6.32 16.45 16.75
C ASP A 109 7.65 15.93 16.19
N ALA A 110 7.73 14.63 15.88
CA ALA A 110 8.91 14.01 15.27
C ALA A 110 8.70 13.75 13.78
N ALA A 111 9.70 14.06 12.97
CA ALA A 111 9.65 13.88 11.52
C ALA A 111 10.09 12.46 11.12
N LEU A 112 9.23 11.76 10.39
CA LEU A 112 9.48 10.46 9.77
C LEU A 112 9.75 10.66 8.27
N PRO A 113 11.03 10.72 7.84
CA PRO A 113 11.36 10.77 6.43
C PRO A 113 11.24 9.38 5.80
N VAL A 114 10.49 9.29 4.71
CA VAL A 114 10.36 8.11 3.84
C VAL A 114 10.81 8.51 2.45
N ALA A 115 12.02 8.11 2.09
CA ALA A 115 12.59 8.34 0.77
C ALA A 115 12.44 7.11 -0.12
N PHE A 116 12.07 7.33 -1.38
CA PHE A 116 11.80 6.25 -2.33
C PHE A 116 12.86 6.23 -3.44
N GLN A 117 13.49 5.08 -3.63
CA GLN A 117 14.37 4.82 -4.77
C GLN A 117 13.58 4.50 -6.04
N THR A 118 12.44 3.81 -5.90
CA THR A 118 11.56 3.46 -7.02
C THR A 118 10.11 3.54 -6.57
N LEU A 119 9.28 4.20 -7.37
CA LEU A 119 7.82 4.19 -7.25
C LEU A 119 7.22 4.02 -8.63
N ASN A 120 6.90 2.78 -8.98
CA ASN A 120 6.28 2.47 -10.26
C ASN A 120 4.89 1.88 -10.04
N LEU A 121 3.95 2.30 -10.86
CA LEU A 121 2.60 1.79 -10.94
C LEU A 121 2.26 1.52 -12.40
N THR A 122 1.67 0.37 -12.67
CA THR A 122 1.14 -0.01 -13.97
C THR A 122 -0.29 -0.48 -13.79
N ALA A 123 -1.19 0.00 -14.62
CA ALA A 123 -2.55 -0.53 -14.71
C ALA A 123 -2.84 -0.89 -16.16
N GLU A 124 -3.47 -2.02 -16.40
CA GLU A 124 -3.89 -2.43 -17.74
C GLU A 124 -5.30 -3.00 -17.69
N LEU A 125 -6.11 -2.66 -18.68
CA LEU A 125 -7.41 -3.27 -18.92
C LEU A 125 -7.42 -3.79 -20.35
N ARG A 126 -7.42 -5.11 -20.51
CA ARG A 126 -7.41 -5.76 -21.82
C ARG A 126 -8.16 -7.07 -21.75
N ASN A 127 -8.92 -7.41 -22.78
CA ASN A 127 -9.59 -8.72 -22.90
C ASN A 127 -10.40 -9.12 -21.64
N ASN A 128 -11.19 -8.19 -21.09
CA ASN A 128 -11.97 -8.37 -19.86
C ASN A 128 -11.14 -8.79 -18.63
N ARG A 129 -9.87 -8.33 -18.57
CA ARG A 129 -8.97 -8.49 -17.43
C ARG A 129 -8.38 -7.13 -17.06
N ALA A 130 -8.60 -6.73 -15.81
CA ALA A 130 -7.91 -5.60 -15.19
C ALA A 130 -6.67 -6.14 -14.48
N GLU A 131 -5.52 -5.50 -14.66
CA GLU A 131 -4.28 -5.80 -13.97
C GLU A 131 -3.72 -4.52 -13.33
N LEU A 132 -3.20 -4.65 -12.12
CA LEU A 132 -2.53 -3.61 -11.36
C LEU A 132 -1.18 -4.16 -10.89
N GLY A 133 -0.10 -3.53 -11.32
CA GLY A 133 1.26 -3.83 -10.89
C GLY A 133 1.86 -2.64 -10.16
N TRP A 134 2.63 -2.90 -9.10
CA TRP A 134 3.39 -1.85 -8.41
C TRP A 134 4.76 -2.33 -7.98
N THR A 135 5.70 -1.39 -7.89
CA THR A 135 7.01 -1.60 -7.29
C THR A 135 7.41 -0.38 -6.50
N ILE A 136 7.55 -0.57 -5.19
CA ILE A 136 7.90 0.45 -4.22
C ILE A 136 9.21 0.01 -3.56
N ARG A 137 10.29 0.75 -3.81
CA ARG A 137 11.59 0.55 -3.16
C ARG A 137 11.91 1.76 -2.33
N LEU A 138 12.16 1.53 -1.05
CA LEU A 138 12.63 2.57 -0.16
C LEU A 138 14.15 2.72 -0.28
N THR A 139 14.64 3.95 -0.18
CA THR A 139 16.08 4.23 -0.16
C THR A 139 16.70 3.57 1.07
N ASN A 140 17.73 2.74 0.86
CA ASN A 140 18.44 2.00 1.91
C ASN A 140 17.53 1.09 2.77
N ASN A 141 16.41 0.63 2.22
CA ASN A 141 15.48 -0.25 2.92
C ASN A 141 14.80 -1.20 1.91
N GLY A 142 13.83 -1.97 2.37
CA GLY A 142 13.19 -3.05 1.63
C GLY A 142 12.35 -2.61 0.44
N GLN A 143 11.77 -3.64 -0.19
CA GLN A 143 10.91 -3.52 -1.36
C GLN A 143 9.51 -4.07 -1.04
N PHE A 144 8.49 -3.38 -1.53
CA PHE A 144 7.12 -3.84 -1.59
C PHE A 144 6.66 -3.84 -3.05
N ASP A 145 6.22 -4.99 -3.54
CA ASP A 145 5.78 -5.16 -4.93
C ASP A 145 4.59 -6.10 -5.02
N GLY A 146 3.85 -5.98 -6.10
CA GLY A 146 2.75 -6.89 -6.38
C GLY A 146 2.24 -6.75 -7.80
N GLN A 147 1.53 -7.78 -8.23
CA GLN A 147 0.77 -7.81 -9.47
C GLN A 147 -0.55 -8.50 -9.15
N VAL A 148 -1.64 -7.76 -9.28
CA VAL A 148 -2.99 -8.18 -8.96
C VAL A 148 -3.83 -8.06 -10.21
N GLN A 149 -4.71 -9.04 -10.42
CA GLN A 149 -5.61 -9.06 -11.55
C GLN A 149 -7.04 -9.34 -11.10
N VAL A 150 -7.99 -8.70 -11.79
CA VAL A 150 -9.41 -9.00 -11.72
C VAL A 150 -9.84 -9.46 -13.10
N THR A 151 -10.26 -10.72 -13.19
CA THR A 151 -10.90 -11.25 -14.39
C THR A 151 -12.40 -11.04 -14.32
N ASP A 152 -13.01 -10.72 -15.45
CA ASP A 152 -14.44 -10.40 -15.54
C ASP A 152 -14.88 -9.30 -14.55
N PRO A 153 -14.29 -8.08 -14.64
CA PRO A 153 -14.57 -6.96 -13.74
C PRO A 153 -16.04 -6.52 -13.71
N GLN A 154 -16.81 -6.77 -14.77
CA GLN A 154 -18.25 -6.45 -14.83
C GLN A 154 -19.14 -7.60 -14.33
N GLY A 155 -18.65 -8.84 -14.29
CA GLY A 155 -19.38 -10.00 -13.80
C GLY A 155 -18.82 -10.52 -12.47
N ARG A 156 -18.14 -11.67 -12.52
CA ARG A 156 -17.72 -12.41 -11.31
C ARG A 156 -16.61 -11.75 -10.51
N ARG A 157 -15.80 -10.88 -11.12
CA ARG A 157 -14.69 -10.17 -10.48
C ARG A 157 -13.71 -11.10 -9.77
N ASN A 158 -13.30 -12.20 -10.42
CA ASN A 158 -12.38 -13.15 -9.78
C ASN A 158 -11.02 -12.48 -9.60
N LEU A 159 -10.52 -12.53 -8.37
CA LEU A 159 -9.29 -11.92 -7.93
C LEU A 159 -8.15 -12.94 -8.00
N GLY A 160 -6.98 -12.49 -8.44
CA GLY A 160 -5.75 -13.28 -8.38
C GLY A 160 -4.53 -12.37 -8.37
N GLY A 161 -3.38 -12.92 -8.03
CA GLY A 161 -2.13 -12.16 -8.07
C GLY A 161 -1.18 -12.52 -6.95
N ASN A 162 -0.08 -11.79 -6.87
CA ASN A 162 0.92 -11.94 -5.83
C ASN A 162 1.28 -10.59 -5.22
N VAL A 163 1.62 -10.61 -3.94
CA VAL A 163 2.07 -9.46 -3.16
C VAL A 163 3.28 -9.90 -2.34
N ASN A 164 4.37 -9.15 -2.45
CA ASN A 164 5.64 -9.47 -1.80
C ASN A 164 6.16 -8.29 -1.00
N ILE A 165 6.70 -8.60 0.18
CA ILE A 165 7.50 -7.69 0.99
C ILE A 165 8.87 -8.33 1.16
N ARG A 166 9.93 -7.59 0.84
CA ARG A 166 11.30 -8.11 0.89
C ARG A 166 12.15 -7.19 1.75
N ASN A 167 12.65 -7.74 2.85
CA ASN A 167 13.69 -7.12 3.68
C ASN A 167 13.32 -5.72 4.20
N PHE A 168 12.08 -5.52 4.64
CA PHE A 168 11.67 -4.24 5.21
C PHE A 168 12.19 -4.12 6.65
N ASN A 169 13.11 -3.19 6.88
CA ASN A 169 13.69 -2.94 8.19
C ASN A 169 12.79 -2.02 9.01
N LEU A 170 12.33 -2.50 10.17
CA LEU A 170 11.49 -1.77 11.10
C LEU A 170 12.18 -0.56 11.73
N ALA A 171 13.51 -0.48 11.71
CA ALA A 171 14.24 0.67 12.24
C ALA A 171 13.89 2.00 11.55
N MET A 172 13.24 1.95 10.37
CA MET A 172 12.77 3.15 9.67
C MET A 172 11.75 3.96 10.48
N ILE A 173 11.01 3.36 11.41
CA ILE A 173 10.04 4.06 12.26
C ILE A 173 10.66 4.61 13.55
N ASN A 174 11.96 4.39 13.80
CA ASN A 174 12.62 4.93 14.99
C ASN A 174 12.59 6.45 15.15
N PRO A 175 12.57 7.28 14.08
CA PRO A 175 12.49 8.72 14.25
C PRO A 175 11.25 9.21 15.02
N ILE A 176 10.16 8.44 15.05
CA ILE A 176 8.91 8.82 15.73
C ILE A 176 8.77 8.26 17.14
N PHE A 177 9.74 7.48 17.60
CA PHE A 177 9.78 6.93 18.94
C PHE A 177 10.38 7.91 19.94
N ASN A 178 9.94 7.84 21.20
CA ASN A 178 10.53 8.64 22.27
C ASN A 178 11.95 8.16 22.59
N ARG A 179 12.73 8.98 23.32
CA ARG A 179 14.05 8.55 23.79
C ARG A 179 13.93 7.29 24.65
N GLY A 180 14.69 6.26 24.29
CA GLY A 180 14.67 4.94 24.92
C GLY A 180 13.78 3.94 24.21
N GLU A 181 12.87 4.38 23.34
CA GLU A 181 12.03 3.50 22.54
C GLU A 181 12.69 3.20 21.18
N LYS A 182 12.50 1.97 20.68
CA LYS A 182 13.00 1.54 19.36
C LYS A 182 12.16 0.39 18.82
N ALA A 183 12.19 0.23 17.51
CA ALA A 183 11.86 -1.00 16.82
C ALA A 183 13.00 -1.41 15.90
N ALA A 184 13.33 -2.69 15.92
CA ALA A 184 14.23 -3.33 14.98
C ALA A 184 13.61 -4.65 14.53
N GLY A 185 14.10 -5.17 13.41
CA GLY A 185 13.62 -6.42 12.82
C GLY A 185 13.39 -6.29 11.33
N MET A 186 13.25 -7.44 10.68
CA MET A 186 13.06 -7.55 9.24
C MET A 186 11.71 -8.17 8.95
N VAL A 187 10.89 -7.46 8.18
CA VAL A 187 9.60 -7.94 7.67
C VAL A 187 9.79 -8.48 6.26
N SER A 188 9.26 -9.68 6.02
CA SER A 188 9.09 -10.22 4.68
C SER A 188 7.75 -10.93 4.55
N ALA A 189 7.23 -10.96 3.33
CA ALA A 189 6.00 -11.65 3.00
C ALA A 189 6.01 -12.14 1.56
N ASN A 190 5.42 -13.31 1.34
CA ASN A 190 5.11 -13.83 0.01
C ASN A 190 3.65 -14.30 0.05
N LEU A 191 2.78 -13.53 -0.58
CA LEU A 191 1.34 -13.72 -0.51
C LEU A 191 0.77 -13.89 -1.92
N ARG A 192 -0.13 -14.86 -2.07
CA ARG A 192 -0.93 -15.09 -3.26
C ARG A 192 -2.38 -14.72 -2.96
N LEU A 193 -2.98 -13.92 -3.84
CA LEU A 193 -4.39 -13.57 -3.82
C LEU A 193 -5.21 -14.58 -4.63
N GLY A 194 -6.45 -14.79 -4.21
CA GLY A 194 -7.44 -15.63 -4.87
C GLY A 194 -8.87 -15.23 -4.51
N GLY A 195 -9.86 -16.01 -4.95
CA GLY A 195 -11.28 -15.75 -4.69
C GLY A 195 -11.83 -14.70 -5.64
N ASP A 196 -12.63 -13.78 -5.11
CA ASP A 196 -13.21 -12.65 -5.83
C ASP A 196 -13.06 -11.36 -5.02
N VAL A 197 -13.38 -10.21 -5.63
CA VAL A 197 -13.22 -8.90 -4.98
C VAL A 197 -14.09 -8.72 -3.72
N GLN A 198 -15.22 -9.44 -3.60
CA GLN A 198 -16.09 -9.38 -2.41
C GLN A 198 -15.62 -10.32 -1.30
N SER A 199 -15.05 -11.47 -1.68
CA SER A 199 -14.53 -12.51 -0.77
C SER A 199 -13.07 -12.83 -1.08
N PRO A 200 -12.13 -11.89 -0.82
CA PRO A 200 -10.73 -12.07 -1.15
C PRO A 200 -10.09 -13.16 -0.30
N GLN A 201 -9.34 -14.04 -0.95
CA GLN A 201 -8.58 -15.10 -0.31
C GLN A 201 -7.08 -14.77 -0.36
N LEU A 202 -6.40 -14.99 0.76
CA LEU A 202 -4.96 -14.81 0.92
C LEU A 202 -4.29 -16.15 1.24
N PHE A 203 -3.17 -16.42 0.60
CA PHE A 203 -2.37 -17.63 0.82
C PHE A 203 -0.91 -17.26 0.94
N GLY A 204 -0.17 -17.95 1.80
CA GLY A 204 1.26 -17.75 1.98
C GLY A 204 1.60 -17.28 3.38
N GLN A 205 2.71 -16.58 3.54
CA GLN A 205 3.26 -16.25 4.85
C GLN A 205 3.77 -14.81 4.91
N LEU A 206 3.52 -14.16 6.04
CA LEU A 206 4.22 -12.97 6.51
C LEU A 206 5.07 -13.37 7.71
N GLN A 207 6.32 -12.91 7.74
CA GLN A 207 7.24 -13.16 8.83
C GLN A 207 7.90 -11.86 9.29
N VAL A 208 8.17 -11.78 10.58
CA VAL A 208 9.01 -10.75 11.19
C VAL A 208 10.11 -11.45 11.95
N THR A 209 11.35 -11.23 11.55
CA THR A 209 12.53 -11.90 12.12
C THR A 209 13.44 -10.92 12.81
N GLY A 210 14.02 -11.34 13.94
CA GLY A 210 14.90 -10.48 14.74
C GLY A 210 14.18 -9.27 15.28
N VAL A 211 12.87 -9.39 15.54
CA VAL A 211 12.09 -8.28 16.06
C VAL A 211 12.54 -7.99 17.48
N ASP A 212 12.87 -6.73 17.74
CA ASP A 212 13.33 -6.20 19.01
C ASP A 212 12.66 -4.83 19.16
N ILE A 213 11.69 -4.75 20.08
CA ILE A 213 10.94 -3.53 20.36
C ILE A 213 11.28 -3.15 21.79
N ASP A 214 11.60 -1.90 21.99
CA ASP A 214 11.74 -1.27 23.28
C ASP A 214 10.71 -0.15 23.34
N GLY A 215 9.83 -0.19 24.33
CA GLY A 215 8.68 0.68 24.41
C GLY A 215 8.33 0.90 25.87
N ASN A 216 8.05 2.15 26.27
CA ASN A 216 7.71 2.44 27.66
C ASN A 216 6.44 1.70 28.14
N PHE A 217 5.60 1.26 27.21
CA PHE A 217 4.39 0.47 27.49
C PHE A 217 4.68 -1.02 27.74
N MET A 218 5.88 -1.51 27.45
CA MET A 218 6.23 -2.91 27.64
C MET A 218 6.88 -3.13 29.01
N PRO A 219 6.34 -4.02 29.85
CA PRO A 219 6.87 -4.24 31.18
C PRO A 219 8.08 -5.20 31.18
N PHE A 220 8.68 -5.51 30.03
CA PHE A 220 9.82 -6.42 29.91
C PHE A 220 10.75 -5.98 28.77
N ASP A 221 12.02 -6.31 28.90
CA ASP A 221 13.01 -6.10 27.84
C ASP A 221 12.92 -7.25 26.83
N MET A 222 12.58 -6.91 25.60
CA MET A 222 12.48 -7.87 24.50
C MET A 222 13.87 -8.21 23.95
N GLN A 223 14.10 -9.48 23.66
CA GLN A 223 15.25 -9.94 22.89
C GLN A 223 14.83 -10.21 21.44
N PRO A 224 15.79 -10.32 20.50
CA PRO A 224 15.49 -10.65 19.11
C PRO A 224 14.59 -11.89 19.00
N SER A 225 13.40 -11.65 18.49
CA SER A 225 12.27 -12.58 18.49
C SER A 225 11.79 -12.88 17.08
N GLN A 226 10.84 -13.80 16.93
CA GLN A 226 10.31 -14.18 15.63
C GLN A 226 8.79 -14.34 15.70
N LEU A 227 8.11 -13.84 14.66
CA LEU A 227 6.67 -13.88 14.48
C LEU A 227 6.39 -14.33 13.05
N ALA A 228 5.41 -15.21 12.87
CA ALA A 228 4.94 -15.65 11.57
C ALA A 228 3.41 -15.70 11.54
N VAL A 229 2.83 -15.18 10.46
CA VAL A 229 1.41 -15.29 10.13
C VAL A 229 1.29 -16.11 8.86
N ASN A 230 0.59 -17.24 8.94
CA ASN A 230 0.28 -18.07 7.79
C ASN A 230 -1.16 -17.80 7.34
N PHE A 231 -1.34 -17.49 6.06
CA PHE A 231 -2.64 -17.22 5.45
C PHE A 231 -3.10 -18.45 4.66
N ASN A 232 -4.37 -18.81 4.84
CA ASN A 232 -5.01 -19.91 4.11
C ASN A 232 -6.48 -19.57 3.80
N GLY A 233 -6.71 -18.95 2.64
CA GLY A 233 -8.03 -18.54 2.22
C GLY A 233 -8.48 -17.27 2.95
N MET A 234 -9.59 -17.37 3.68
CA MET A 234 -10.14 -16.27 4.48
C MET A 234 -9.78 -16.40 5.97
N ARG A 235 -8.73 -17.16 6.27
CA ARG A 235 -8.24 -17.43 7.62
C ARG A 235 -6.74 -17.27 7.71
N SER A 236 -6.25 -16.98 8.90
CA SER A 236 -4.83 -17.03 9.21
C SER A 236 -4.55 -17.62 10.59
N THR A 237 -3.32 -18.06 10.78
CA THR A 237 -2.77 -18.45 12.07
C THR A 237 -1.53 -17.61 12.37
N LEU A 238 -1.42 -17.10 13.58
CA LEU A 238 -0.23 -16.44 14.12
C LEU A 238 0.52 -17.43 15.01
N ALA A 239 1.82 -17.55 14.81
CA ALA A 239 2.72 -18.23 15.73
C ALA A 239 3.95 -17.36 15.98
N GLY A 240 4.41 -17.30 17.22
CA GLY A 240 5.54 -16.46 17.58
C GLY A 240 6.15 -16.82 18.90
N THR A 241 7.41 -16.44 19.07
CA THR A 241 8.10 -16.54 20.35
C THR A 241 8.75 -15.20 20.63
N VAL A 242 8.27 -14.55 21.68
CA VAL A 242 8.88 -13.34 22.24
C VAL A 242 9.83 -13.77 23.33
N ARG A 243 11.12 -13.56 23.09
CA ARG A 243 12.18 -13.81 24.04
C ARG A 243 12.36 -12.60 24.92
N THR A 244 12.61 -12.83 26.21
CA THR A 244 12.90 -11.77 27.17
C THR A 244 14.22 -12.10 27.87
N GLN A 245 14.71 -11.21 28.74
CA GLN A 245 15.90 -11.53 29.56
C GLN A 245 15.75 -12.80 30.40
N GLN A 246 14.51 -13.11 30.83
CA GLN A 246 14.23 -14.32 31.59
C GLN A 246 12.86 -14.85 31.20
N GLY A 247 12.84 -16.06 30.62
CA GLY A 247 11.61 -16.69 30.14
C GLY A 247 11.25 -16.30 28.71
N GLU A 248 10.33 -17.06 28.14
CA GLU A 248 9.78 -16.83 26.80
C GLU A 248 8.27 -16.68 26.89
N ILE A 249 7.70 -15.91 25.96
CA ILE A 249 6.26 -15.79 25.74
C ILE A 249 5.94 -16.40 24.37
N TYR A 250 5.14 -17.45 24.37
CA TYR A 250 4.62 -18.07 23.16
C TYR A 250 3.33 -17.36 22.75
N LEU A 251 3.33 -16.87 21.52
CA LEU A 251 2.17 -16.26 20.89
C LEU A 251 1.53 -17.28 19.94
N ASN A 252 0.24 -17.55 20.12
CA ASN A 252 -0.55 -18.37 19.22
C ASN A 252 -1.87 -17.67 18.96
N GLY A 253 -2.26 -17.53 17.69
CA GLY A 253 -3.53 -16.90 17.35
C GLY A 253 -4.11 -17.40 16.05
N ASP A 254 -5.36 -17.02 15.83
CA ASP A 254 -6.14 -17.33 14.66
C ASP A 254 -6.98 -16.10 14.28
N ALA A 255 -7.24 -15.95 12.98
CA ALA A 255 -8.18 -14.96 12.48
C ALA A 255 -9.05 -15.56 11.36
N ASP A 256 -10.29 -15.10 11.29
CA ASP A 256 -11.27 -15.47 10.28
C ASP A 256 -11.98 -14.19 9.80
N TRP A 257 -11.84 -13.89 8.52
CA TRP A 257 -12.51 -12.79 7.82
C TRP A 257 -13.40 -13.28 6.68
N SER A 258 -13.90 -14.52 6.78
CA SER A 258 -14.89 -15.06 5.83
C SER A 258 -16.16 -14.20 5.73
N GLN A 259 -16.44 -13.41 6.76
CA GLN A 259 -17.39 -12.30 6.74
C GLN A 259 -16.62 -11.01 7.02
N ILE A 260 -16.35 -10.19 5.99
CA ILE A 260 -15.50 -9.00 6.15
C ILE A 260 -16.07 -7.99 7.16
N GLU A 261 -17.40 -7.88 7.23
CA GLU A 261 -18.09 -7.00 8.19
C GLU A 261 -18.16 -7.58 9.61
N ASN A 262 -17.78 -8.84 9.81
CA ASN A 262 -17.86 -9.57 11.09
C ASN A 262 -16.65 -10.48 11.27
N TRP A 263 -15.46 -9.94 10.98
CA TRP A 263 -14.22 -10.68 11.16
C TRP A 263 -13.93 -10.90 12.66
N ARG A 264 -13.20 -11.95 12.97
CA ARG A 264 -12.75 -12.27 14.32
C ARG A 264 -11.28 -12.60 14.31
N ALA A 265 -10.55 -12.11 15.29
CA ALA A 265 -9.20 -12.56 15.56
C ALA A 265 -9.01 -12.80 17.04
N ARG A 266 -8.23 -13.83 17.36
CA ARG A 266 -7.86 -14.19 18.72
C ARG A 266 -6.36 -14.41 18.79
N VAL A 267 -5.71 -13.86 19.80
CA VAL A 267 -4.31 -14.10 20.09
C VAL A 267 -4.18 -14.48 21.56
N THR A 268 -3.44 -15.55 21.81
CA THR A 268 -3.08 -16.02 23.14
C THR A 268 -1.59 -15.80 23.35
N ALA A 269 -1.23 -15.28 24.53
CA ALA A 269 0.13 -15.06 24.95
C ALA A 269 0.38 -15.84 26.24
N LYS A 270 1.20 -16.88 26.13
CA LYS A 270 1.53 -17.78 27.25
C LYS A 270 3.01 -17.68 27.58
N GLY A 271 3.32 -17.19 28.77
CA GLY A 271 4.69 -17.08 29.25
C GLY A 271 4.93 -17.94 30.50
N SER A 272 6.18 -18.29 30.73
CA SER A 272 6.61 -18.98 31.95
C SER A 272 7.79 -18.27 32.59
N LYS A 273 7.61 -17.78 33.82
CA LYS A 273 8.63 -17.07 34.62
C LYS A 273 9.26 -15.88 33.89
N VAL A 274 8.43 -15.12 33.18
CA VAL A 274 8.79 -13.89 32.50
C VAL A 274 9.06 -12.82 33.55
N ARG A 275 10.27 -12.26 33.56
CA ARG A 275 10.58 -11.15 34.44
C ARG A 275 9.96 -9.87 33.90
N ILE A 276 9.05 -9.29 34.67
CA ILE A 276 8.48 -7.99 34.39
C ILE A 276 9.01 -6.93 35.37
N THR A 277 9.18 -5.71 34.89
CA THR A 277 9.53 -4.53 35.65
C THR A 277 8.38 -3.53 35.56
N VAL A 278 7.79 -3.20 36.72
CA VAL A 278 6.75 -2.18 36.85
C VAL A 278 7.35 -0.99 37.60
N PRO A 279 7.53 0.16 36.94
CA PRO A 279 8.01 1.37 37.61
C PRO A 279 7.11 1.77 38.78
N PRO A 280 7.66 2.31 39.90
CA PRO A 280 9.07 2.69 40.08
C PRO A 280 10.02 1.59 40.59
N MET A 281 9.59 0.47 41.20
CA MET A 281 10.55 -0.48 41.84
C MET A 281 10.15 -1.96 41.89
N VAL A 282 9.10 -2.41 41.20
CA VAL A 282 8.66 -3.82 41.31
C VAL A 282 9.26 -4.65 40.18
N ARG A 283 10.08 -5.63 40.54
CA ARG A 283 10.49 -6.72 39.65
C ARG A 283 9.83 -8.00 40.12
N MET A 284 9.11 -8.67 39.23
CA MET A 284 8.43 -9.92 39.55
C MET A 284 8.48 -10.87 38.37
N ASP A 285 8.58 -12.16 38.68
CA ASP A 285 8.56 -13.22 37.67
C ASP A 285 7.12 -13.73 37.56
N VAL A 286 6.51 -13.54 36.38
CA VAL A 286 5.11 -13.88 36.12
C VAL A 286 4.99 -14.92 35.01
N SER A 287 3.92 -15.70 35.05
CA SER A 287 3.58 -16.64 33.97
C SER A 287 2.26 -16.19 33.35
N PRO A 288 2.29 -15.24 32.41
CA PRO A 288 1.07 -14.70 31.81
C PRO A 288 0.35 -15.80 31.01
N ASP A 289 -0.97 -15.86 31.13
CA ASP A 289 -1.86 -16.57 30.21
C ASP A 289 -2.95 -15.57 29.82
N VAL A 290 -2.68 -14.80 28.77
CA VAL A 290 -3.53 -13.70 28.33
C VAL A 290 -4.17 -14.07 27.00
N VAL A 291 -5.47 -13.78 26.87
CA VAL A 291 -6.23 -13.92 25.64
C VAL A 291 -6.69 -12.54 25.20
N PHE A 292 -6.34 -12.17 23.99
CA PHE A 292 -6.80 -10.97 23.31
C PHE A 292 -7.75 -11.38 22.19
N GLU A 293 -8.90 -10.72 22.13
CA GLU A 293 -9.89 -10.91 21.07
C GLU A 293 -10.16 -9.57 20.38
N ALA A 294 -10.29 -9.63 19.06
CA ALA A 294 -10.45 -8.48 18.19
C ALA A 294 -11.62 -8.72 17.24
N THR A 295 -12.50 -7.73 17.15
CA THR A 295 -13.67 -7.71 16.26
C THR A 295 -13.84 -6.28 15.73
N PRO A 296 -14.58 -6.06 14.62
CA PRO A 296 -14.83 -4.72 14.08
C PRO A 296 -15.29 -3.68 15.13
N ASN A 297 -16.15 -4.09 16.06
CA ASN A 297 -16.76 -3.20 17.05
C ASN A 297 -15.85 -2.87 18.24
N LEU A 298 -14.71 -3.55 18.39
CA LEU A 298 -13.76 -3.29 19.47
C LEU A 298 -12.73 -2.20 19.11
N PHE A 299 -12.67 -1.76 17.84
CA PHE A 299 -11.69 -0.80 17.33
C PHE A 299 -12.28 0.57 16.95
N THR A 300 -13.53 0.86 17.31
CA THR A 300 -14.08 2.21 17.17
C THR A 300 -13.50 3.11 18.26
N LEU A 301 -12.41 3.82 17.94
CA LEU A 301 -11.93 5.01 18.66
C LEU A 301 -12.74 6.24 18.24
#